data_AF-A0AAN0M8P1-F1
#
_entry.id   AF-A0AAN0M8P1-F1
#
_cell.length_a   1.000
_cell.length_b   1.000
_cell.length_c   1.000
_cell.angle_alpha   90.00
_cell.angle_beta   90.00
_cell.angle_gamma   90.00
#
_symmetry.space_group_name_H-M   'P 1'
#
loop_
_entity.id
_entity.type
_entity.pdbx_description
1 polymer ?
#
loop_
_entity_poly.entity_id
_entity_poly.type
_entity_poly.pdbx_seq_one_letter_code
_entity_poly.pdbx_strand_id
1 'polypeptide(L)'
;MQPRTRKALAYGLTAALASVIAALTLLPLPAPPLATDGGDKIYHFIAFAGLMLPVASLRPKALIWMIPAALLFGAGIEVLQPFVNRSRDLADFLADAAGVLAGAAIGAGLNRLI
;
A
#
# COMPACT_ATOMS: atom_id res chain seq x y z
N MET A 1 -15.26 -19.93 -7.19
CA MET A 1 -13.96 -19.84 -7.89
C MET A 1 -13.04 -20.96 -7.42
N GLN A 2 -12.22 -21.52 -8.31
CA GLN A 2 -11.21 -22.50 -7.88
C GLN A 2 -10.16 -21.84 -6.96
N PRO A 3 -9.62 -22.55 -5.94
CA PRO A 3 -8.64 -22.00 -5.00
C PRO A 3 -7.38 -21.41 -5.66
N ARG A 4 -6.98 -21.96 -6.81
CA ARG A 4 -5.83 -21.48 -7.60
C ARG A 4 -6.09 -20.10 -8.21
N THR A 5 -7.29 -19.88 -8.75
CA THR A 5 -7.69 -18.59 -9.35
C THR A 5 -7.78 -17.49 -8.31
N ARG A 6 -8.39 -17.75 -7.13
CA ARG A 6 -8.43 -16.79 -6.01
C ARG A 6 -7.02 -16.36 -5.57
N LYS A 7 -6.09 -17.32 -5.47
CA LYS A 7 -4.68 -17.06 -5.14
C LYS A 7 -4.01 -16.16 -6.19
N ALA A 8 -4.15 -16.50 -7.47
CA ALA A 8 -3.56 -15.74 -8.57
C ALA A 8 -4.09 -14.29 -8.61
N LEU A 9 -5.40 -14.11 -8.45
CA LEU A 9 -6.03 -12.78 -8.41
C LEU A 9 -5.56 -11.97 -7.20
N ALA A 10 -5.52 -12.58 -6.01
CA ALA A 10 -5.07 -11.91 -4.79
C ALA A 10 -3.67 -11.29 -4.96
N TYR A 11 -2.71 -12.11 -5.37
CA TYR A 11 -1.33 -11.63 -5.54
C TYR A 11 -1.17 -10.75 -6.78
N GLY A 12 -1.83 -11.07 -7.90
CA GLY A 12 -1.74 -10.29 -9.13
C GLY A 12 -2.25 -8.86 -8.95
N LEU A 13 -3.42 -8.69 -8.32
CA LEU A 13 -3.98 -7.37 -8.04
C LEU A 13 -3.13 -6.59 -7.04
N THR A 14 -2.68 -7.22 -5.95
CA THR A 14 -1.81 -6.55 -4.98
C THR A 14 -0.46 -6.15 -5.61
N ALA A 15 0.14 -6.98 -6.47
CA ALA A 15 1.38 -6.65 -7.17
C ALA A 15 1.20 -5.51 -8.19
N ALA A 16 0.08 -5.50 -8.91
CA ALA A 16 -0.26 -4.40 -9.82
C ALA A 16 -0.42 -3.08 -9.05
N LEU A 17 -1.17 -3.09 -7.93
CA LEU A 17 -1.33 -1.92 -7.08
C LEU A 17 0.00 -1.45 -6.47
N ALA A 18 0.83 -2.36 -5.97
CA ALA A 18 2.16 -2.02 -5.47
C ALA A 18 3.02 -1.34 -6.54
N SER A 19 2.96 -1.82 -7.78
CA SER A 19 3.71 -1.24 -8.90
C SER A 19 3.22 0.17 -9.24
N VAL A 20 1.90 0.39 -9.22
CA VAL A 20 1.30 1.72 -9.42
C VAL A 20 1.71 2.66 -8.29
N ILE A 21 1.62 2.22 -7.03
CA ILE A 21 2.02 3.03 -5.87
C ILE A 21 3.49 3.41 -5.98
N ALA A 22 4.39 2.45 -6.24
CA ALA A 22 5.82 2.71 -6.43
C ALA A 22 6.07 3.72 -7.56
N ALA A 23 5.39 3.59 -8.70
CA ALA A 23 5.54 4.55 -9.79
C ALA A 23 5.08 5.95 -9.37
N LEU A 24 3.91 6.06 -8.72
CA LEU A 24 3.36 7.35 -8.31
C LEU A 24 4.17 8.03 -7.19
N THR A 25 4.85 7.26 -6.34
CA THR A 25 5.65 7.79 -5.23
C THR A 25 7.13 7.95 -5.56
N LEU A 26 7.67 7.25 -6.57
CA LEU A 26 9.10 7.28 -6.91
C LEU A 26 9.41 7.90 -8.28
N LEU A 27 8.42 8.29 -9.07
CA LEU A 27 8.69 9.09 -10.27
C LEU A 27 9.27 10.45 -9.88
N PRO A 28 10.39 10.88 -10.50
CA PRO A 28 11.04 12.13 -10.18
C PRO A 28 10.12 13.33 -10.40
N LEU A 29 10.15 14.27 -9.46
CA LEU A 29 9.52 15.57 -9.64
C LEU A 29 10.53 16.57 -10.23
N PRO A 30 10.11 17.45 -11.16
CA PRO A 30 10.98 18.47 -11.76
C PRO A 30 11.58 19.44 -10.72
N ALA A 31 10.86 19.67 -9.64
CA ALA A 31 11.31 20.39 -8.45
C ALA A 31 10.58 19.81 -7.22
N PRO A 32 11.19 19.85 -6.02
CA PRO A 32 10.51 19.46 -4.79
C PRO A 32 9.24 20.30 -4.63
N PRO A 33 8.07 19.69 -4.36
CA PRO A 33 6.85 20.44 -4.17
C PRO A 33 6.99 21.37 -2.96
N LEU A 34 6.44 22.59 -3.06
CA LEU A 34 6.21 23.44 -1.89
C LEU A 34 5.42 22.61 -0.88
N ALA A 35 5.90 22.48 0.36
CA ALA A 35 5.32 21.62 1.38
C ALA A 35 3.79 21.77 1.43
N THR A 36 3.07 20.76 0.93
CA THR A 36 1.61 20.70 1.02
C THR A 36 1.28 19.93 2.28
N ASP A 37 1.06 20.66 3.36
CA ASP A 37 0.78 20.07 4.67
C ASP A 37 -0.59 19.36 4.65
N GLY A 38 -0.58 18.03 4.55
CA GLY A 38 -1.68 17.15 4.97
C GLY A 38 -2.42 16.35 3.88
N GLY A 39 -2.45 16.82 2.63
CA GLY A 39 -3.12 16.09 1.53
C GLY A 39 -2.43 14.76 1.19
N ASP A 40 -1.09 14.76 1.27
CA ASP A 40 -0.25 13.61 0.95
C ASP A 40 -0.59 12.38 1.82
N LYS A 41 -0.77 12.61 3.13
CA LYS A 41 -1.06 11.57 4.13
C LYS A 41 -2.36 10.82 3.85
N ILE A 42 -3.38 11.53 3.36
CA ILE A 42 -4.66 10.88 2.99
C ILE A 42 -4.46 9.96 1.79
N TYR A 43 -3.66 10.37 0.81
CA TYR A 43 -3.34 9.53 -0.35
C TYR A 43 -2.53 8.29 0.06
N HIS A 44 -1.52 8.45 0.93
CA HIS A 44 -0.77 7.36 1.53
C HIS A 44 -1.68 6.35 2.24
N PHE A 45 -2.55 6.82 3.12
CA PHE A 45 -3.54 5.98 3.81
C PHE A 45 -4.44 5.21 2.83
N ILE A 46 -5.05 5.89 1.85
CA ILE A 46 -5.96 5.28 0.87
C ILE A 46 -5.21 4.28 -0.01
N ALA A 47 -4.00 4.61 -0.46
CA ALA A 47 -3.18 3.76 -1.30
C ALA A 47 -2.83 2.44 -0.61
N PHE A 48 -2.36 2.50 0.64
CA PHE A 48 -1.97 1.29 1.39
C PHE A 48 -3.17 0.50 1.92
N ALA A 49 -4.30 1.16 2.21
CA ALA A 49 -5.56 0.45 2.43
C ALA A 49 -5.99 -0.32 1.18
N GLY A 50 -5.96 0.34 0.01
CA GLY A 50 -6.25 -0.26 -1.28
C GLY A 50 -5.33 -1.43 -1.63
N LEU A 51 -4.02 -1.29 -1.37
CA LEU A 51 -3.01 -2.32 -1.59
C LEU A 51 -3.35 -3.64 -0.87
N MET A 52 -3.85 -3.55 0.36
CA MET A 52 -4.17 -4.70 1.19
C MET A 52 -5.53 -5.35 0.88
N LEU A 53 -6.48 -4.60 0.30
CA LEU A 53 -7.83 -5.09 0.06
C LEU A 53 -7.90 -6.40 -0.75
N PRO A 54 -7.20 -6.57 -1.90
CA PRO A 54 -7.30 -7.80 -2.68
C PRO A 54 -6.83 -9.03 -1.90
N VAL A 55 -5.66 -8.94 -1.26
CA VAL A 55 -5.09 -10.09 -0.54
C VAL A 55 -5.85 -10.39 0.74
N ALA A 56 -6.33 -9.37 1.45
CA ALA A 56 -7.17 -9.52 2.64
C ALA A 56 -8.52 -10.18 2.31
N SER A 57 -9.15 -9.77 1.21
CA SER A 57 -10.48 -10.27 0.81
C SER A 57 -10.45 -11.66 0.17
N LEU A 58 -9.38 -12.00 -0.55
CA LEU A 58 -9.30 -13.25 -1.30
C LEU A 58 -8.45 -14.33 -0.60
N ARG A 59 -7.54 -13.92 0.29
CA ARG A 59 -6.61 -14.83 0.98
C ARG A 59 -6.15 -14.29 2.36
N PRO A 60 -7.06 -14.12 3.35
CA PRO A 60 -6.71 -13.57 4.67
C PRO A 60 -5.55 -14.28 5.38
N LYS A 61 -5.37 -15.60 5.15
CA LYS A 61 -4.24 -16.36 5.70
C LYS A 61 -2.86 -15.83 5.27
N ALA A 62 -2.77 -15.10 4.15
CA ALA A 62 -1.54 -14.49 3.69
C ALA A 62 -1.20 -13.18 4.43
N LEU A 63 -2.13 -12.60 5.20
CA LEU A 63 -1.92 -11.32 5.89
C LEU A 63 -0.74 -11.35 6.87
N ILE A 64 -0.46 -12.51 7.47
CA ILE A 64 0.71 -12.70 8.35
C ILE A 64 2.04 -12.33 7.65
N TRP A 65 2.12 -12.51 6.33
CA TRP A 65 3.28 -12.15 5.51
C TRP A 65 3.10 -10.84 4.76
N MET A 66 1.87 -10.53 4.34
CA MET A 66 1.61 -9.35 3.51
C MET A 66 1.61 -8.05 4.31
N ILE A 67 1.19 -8.05 5.57
CA ILE A 67 1.28 -6.87 6.44
C ILE A 67 2.74 -6.44 6.61
N PRO A 68 3.68 -7.29 7.09
CA PRO A 68 5.07 -6.88 7.21
C PRO A 68 5.70 -6.53 5.85
N ALA A 69 5.36 -7.24 4.78
CA ALA A 69 5.85 -6.90 3.43
C ALA A 69 5.39 -5.50 2.98
N ALA A 70 4.11 -5.14 3.21
CA ALA A 70 3.58 -3.83 2.87
C ALA A 70 4.21 -2.72 3.71
N LEU A 71 4.46 -2.95 5.00
CA LEU A 71 5.17 -1.99 5.85
C LEU A 71 6.62 -1.78 5.39
N LEU A 72 7.34 -2.87 5.05
CA LEU A 72 8.69 -2.77 4.49
C LEU A 72 8.69 -2.04 3.14
N PHE A 73 7.66 -2.24 2.33
CA PHE A 73 7.48 -1.53 1.07
C PHE A 73 7.27 -0.03 1.27
N GLY A 74 6.39 0.39 2.19
CA GLY A 74 6.20 1.81 2.53
C GLY A 74 7.47 2.44 3.11
N ALA A 75 8.13 1.77 4.05
CA ALA A 75 9.42 2.23 4.57
C ALA A 75 10.49 2.36 3.47
N GLY A 76 10.52 1.43 2.52
CA GLY A 76 11.41 1.48 1.36
C GLY A 76 11.12 2.67 0.45
N ILE A 77 9.84 3.00 0.21
CA ILE A 77 9.44 4.20 -0.55
C ILE A 77 9.98 5.45 0.14
N GLU A 78 9.74 5.62 1.44
CA GLU A 78 10.19 6.80 2.20
C GLU A 78 11.71 6.97 2.18
N VAL A 79 12.46 5.86 2.24
CA VAL A 79 13.92 5.89 2.12
C VAL A 79 14.37 6.31 0.72
N LEU A 80 13.63 5.92 -0.32
CA LEU A 80 14.00 6.16 -1.72
C LEU A 80 13.54 7.53 -2.25
N GLN A 81 12.48 8.12 -1.69
CA GLN A 81 11.92 9.40 -2.12
C GLN A 81 12.94 10.57 -2.22
N PRO A 82 13.88 10.77 -1.27
CA PRO A 82 14.89 11.81 -1.36
C PRO A 82 15.78 11.73 -2.62
N PHE A 83 15.97 10.53 -3.16
CA PHE A 83 16.79 10.31 -4.36
C PHE A 83 16.07 10.70 -5.66
N VAL A 84 14.78 11.03 -5.60
CA VAL A 84 13.93 11.40 -6.75
C VAL A 84 13.25 12.76 -6.56
N ASN A 85 13.89 13.66 -5.80
CA ASN A 85 13.39 15.00 -5.47
C ASN A 85 12.03 15.02 -4.75
N ARG A 86 11.78 14.02 -3.90
CA ARG A 86 10.62 13.97 -3.01
C ARG A 86 11.04 14.04 -1.54
N SER A 87 10.12 14.48 -0.69
CA SER A 87 10.36 14.68 0.74
C SER A 87 10.12 13.40 1.51
N ARG A 88 11.12 12.93 2.27
CA ARG A 88 10.90 11.85 3.23
C ARG A 88 10.12 12.38 4.43
N ASP A 89 8.98 11.76 4.76
CA ASP A 89 8.19 12.11 5.95
C ASP A 89 7.82 10.85 6.75
N LEU A 90 8.19 10.84 8.03
CA LEU A 90 7.79 9.75 8.94
C LEU A 90 6.26 9.68 9.07
N ALA A 91 5.56 10.80 8.94
CA ALA A 91 4.11 10.83 9.00
C ALA A 91 3.45 10.11 7.80
N ASP A 92 4.10 10.08 6.64
CA ASP A 92 3.61 9.33 5.47
C ASP A 92 3.77 7.83 5.70
N PHE A 93 4.89 7.39 6.29
CA PHE A 93 5.02 5.99 6.75
C PHE A 93 3.96 5.61 7.79
N LEU A 94 3.62 6.51 8.72
CA LEU A 94 2.55 6.25 9.69
C LEU A 94 1.18 6.15 9.02
N ALA A 95 0.92 6.98 8.01
CA ALA A 95 -0.29 6.91 7.19
C ALA A 95 -0.37 5.59 6.40
N ASP A 96 0.75 5.14 5.82
CA ASP A 96 0.87 3.83 5.16
C ASP A 96 0.53 2.71 6.13
N ALA A 97 1.12 2.73 7.33
CA ALA A 97 0.90 1.70 8.35
C ALA A 97 -0.57 1.65 8.80
N ALA A 98 -1.19 2.81 9.03
CA ALA A 98 -2.62 2.90 9.33
C ALA A 98 -3.48 2.36 8.17
N GLY A 99 -3.12 2.70 6.93
CA GLY A 99 -3.76 2.19 5.71
C GLY A 99 -3.67 0.67 5.60
N VAL A 100 -2.48 0.09 5.80
CA VAL A 100 -2.25 -1.36 5.77
C VAL A 100 -3.17 -2.08 6.75
N LEU A 101 -3.25 -1.61 8.00
CA LEU A 101 -4.09 -2.22 9.02
C LEU A 101 -5.59 -2.06 8.71
N ALA A 102 -6.02 -0.89 8.25
CA ALA A 102 -7.40 -0.64 7.87
C ALA A 102 -7.82 -1.52 6.67
N GLY A 103 -7.03 -1.56 5.61
CA GLY A 103 -7.29 -2.39 4.43
C GLY A 103 -7.29 -3.88 4.74
N ALA A 104 -6.38 -4.33 5.62
CA ALA A 104 -6.35 -5.71 6.11
C ALA A 104 -7.63 -6.06 6.90
N ALA A 105 -8.07 -5.19 7.81
CA ALA A 105 -9.28 -5.39 8.60
C ALA A 105 -10.55 -5.41 7.73
N ILE A 106 -10.69 -4.42 6.84
CA ILE A 106 -11.84 -4.31 5.92
C ILE A 106 -11.89 -5.54 5.01
N GLY A 107 -10.79 -5.89 4.35
CA GLY A 107 -10.77 -7.03 3.43
C GLY A 107 -10.99 -8.36 4.15
N ALA A 108 -10.43 -8.55 5.35
CA ALA A 108 -10.71 -9.75 6.15
C ALA A 108 -12.19 -9.83 6.56
N GLY A 109 -12.83 -8.69 6.84
CA GLY A 109 -14.28 -8.59 7.05
C GLY A 109 -15.07 -8.97 5.80
N LEU A 110 -14.72 -8.41 4.64
CA LEU A 110 -15.34 -8.73 3.35
C LEU A 110 -15.21 -10.21 3.00
N ASN A 111 -14.06 -10.84 3.30
CA ASN A 111 -13.85 -12.27 3.08
C ASN A 111 -14.88 -13.14 3.82
N ARG A 112 -15.41 -12.69 4.96
CA ARG A 112 -16.45 -13.43 5.70
C ARG A 112 -17.83 -13.36 5.03
N LEU A 113 -18.00 -12.45 4.06
CA LEU A 113 -19.25 -12.21 3.34
C LEU A 113 -19.27 -12.86 1.94
N ILE A 114 -18.14 -13.41 1.44
CA ILE A 114 -17.95 -13.93 0.06
C ILE A 114 -17.35 -15.34 -0.02
#